data_AF-A0A5B8SXW7-F1
#
_entry.id   AF-A0A5B8SXW7-F1
#
_cell.length_a   1.000
_cell.length_b   1.000
_cell.length_c   1.000
_cell.angle_alpha   90.00
_cell.angle_beta   90.00
_cell.angle_gamma   90.00
#
_symmetry.space_group_name_H-M   'P 1'
#
loop_
_entity.id
_entity.type
_entity.pdbx_description
1 polymer ?
#
loop_
_entity_poly.entity_id
_entity_poly.type
_entity_poly.pdbx_seq_one_letter_code
_entity_poly.pdbx_strand_id
1 'polypeptide(L)'
;MNNSLFGYKARDTWMNQTTGTAKLVGFLALTTVGMVSYDTRFLVALVILSFILIKISHIQYREYALLLKLVIFIGVLNLIMITVLAPQYGAELYGSKHVLFGSGYWTITQEQLFYELNLLLKYVFSFPLSIVLLFTTNPSEFASGLNKIGVPYKVSYAVALTLRYIPDVQSDYHTISLAQQARGYEISKKASLTKRMKGAVQIILPLVFSSLDRIDTISQAMELRRFGRYNKRTWYQDQKFSGRDFGMIIGTLIIVAIGILLVFQNGGRLWNPFN
;
A
#
# COMPACT_ATOMS: atom_id res chain seq x y z
N MET A 1 11.66 20.01 14.11
CA MET A 1 10.56 19.98 13.10
C MET A 1 10.15 18.52 12.93
N ASN A 2 8.97 18.14 13.42
CA ASN A 2 8.43 16.77 13.29
C ASN A 2 8.07 16.48 11.82
N ASN A 3 9.07 16.14 11.02
CA ASN A 3 8.84 15.48 9.74
C ASN A 3 8.66 13.99 10.02
N SER A 4 7.47 13.62 10.52
CA SER A 4 7.00 12.24 10.37
C SER A 4 6.74 12.03 8.87
N LEU A 5 7.81 11.73 8.13
CA LEU A 5 7.80 11.43 6.69
C LEU A 5 6.88 10.24 6.36
N PHE A 6 6.49 9.47 7.38
CA PHE A 6 5.48 8.45 7.33
C PHE A 6 4.60 8.54 8.58
N GLY A 7 3.30 8.36 8.41
CA GLY A 7 2.46 7.92 9.52
C GLY A 7 1.16 8.69 9.68
N TYR A 8 0.13 7.90 9.97
CA TYR A 8 -1.10 8.25 10.67
C TYR A 8 -1.07 9.62 11.35
N LYS A 9 -2.02 10.47 10.96
CA LYS A 9 -2.36 11.67 11.73
C LYS A 9 -3.69 11.44 12.41
N ALA A 10 -3.69 11.59 13.73
CA ALA A 10 -4.92 11.56 14.50
C ALA A 10 -5.81 12.69 14.00
N ARG A 11 -6.91 12.32 13.34
CA ARG A 11 -8.00 13.20 12.91
C ARG A 11 -9.27 12.68 13.53
N ASP A 12 -10.19 13.58 13.82
CA ASP A 12 -11.52 13.19 14.25
C ASP A 12 -12.44 13.02 13.04
N THR A 13 -12.29 11.90 12.32
CA THR A 13 -13.13 11.56 11.17
C THR A 13 -13.84 10.22 11.39
N TRP A 14 -14.95 10.02 10.70
CA TRP A 14 -15.67 8.73 10.73
C TRP A 14 -14.74 7.55 10.42
N MET A 15 -13.86 7.73 9.42
CA MET A 15 -12.89 6.71 9.07
C MET A 15 -11.88 6.49 10.19
N ASN A 16 -11.30 7.52 10.78
CA ASN A 16 -10.35 7.37 11.91
C ASN A 16 -10.96 6.64 13.12
N GLN A 17 -12.27 6.75 13.34
CA GLN A 17 -12.96 6.10 14.46
C GLN A 17 -13.36 4.63 14.19
N THR A 18 -13.19 4.12 12.96
CA THR A 18 -13.35 2.69 12.67
C THR A 18 -12.05 1.93 12.94
N THR A 19 -12.20 0.67 13.32
CA THR A 19 -11.09 -0.22 13.67
C THR A 19 -10.17 -0.47 12.46
N GLY A 20 -8.87 -0.51 12.72
CA GLY A 20 -7.84 -0.84 11.73
C GLY A 20 -8.05 -2.21 11.10
N THR A 21 -8.67 -3.14 11.83
CA THR A 21 -9.02 -4.47 11.31
C THR A 21 -10.10 -4.39 10.23
N ALA A 22 -11.19 -3.66 10.47
CA ALA A 22 -12.26 -3.49 9.48
C ALA A 22 -11.74 -2.79 8.22
N LYS A 23 -10.90 -1.75 8.39
CA LYS A 23 -10.25 -1.06 7.26
C LYS A 23 -9.34 -1.98 6.46
N LEU A 24 -8.53 -2.79 7.13
CA LEU A 24 -7.62 -3.72 6.47
C LEU A 24 -8.38 -4.79 5.68
N VAL A 25 -9.40 -5.40 6.29
CA VAL A 25 -10.27 -6.37 5.60
C VAL A 25 -10.97 -5.72 4.43
N GLY A 26 -11.53 -4.52 4.61
CA GLY A 26 -12.17 -3.75 3.54
C GLY A 26 -11.21 -3.43 2.39
N PHE A 27 -10.02 -2.93 2.71
CA PHE A 27 -8.97 -2.65 1.73
C PHE A 27 -8.59 -3.91 0.94
N LEU A 28 -8.29 -5.03 1.61
CA LEU A 28 -7.89 -6.27 0.96
C LEU A 28 -9.03 -6.85 0.09
N ALA A 29 -10.26 -6.84 0.59
CA ALA A 29 -11.42 -7.35 -0.13
C ALA A 29 -11.72 -6.52 -1.39
N LEU A 30 -11.78 -5.18 -1.27
CA LEU A 30 -12.05 -4.29 -2.40
C LEU A 30 -10.94 -4.30 -3.45
N THR A 31 -9.68 -4.33 -3.01
CA THR A 31 -8.54 -4.45 -3.96
C THR A 31 -8.54 -5.79 -4.66
N THR A 32 -8.81 -6.90 -3.96
CA THR A 32 -8.86 -8.23 -4.57
C THR A 32 -9.98 -8.33 -5.62
N VAL A 33 -11.22 -7.94 -5.26
CA VAL A 33 -12.34 -8.03 -6.22
C VAL A 33 -12.14 -7.10 -7.42
N GLY A 34 -11.62 -5.89 -7.21
CA GLY A 34 -11.30 -4.97 -8.30
C GLY A 34 -10.14 -5.45 -9.18
N MET A 35 -9.16 -6.17 -8.62
CA MET A 35 -8.06 -6.72 -9.41
C MET A 35 -8.51 -7.92 -10.26
N VAL A 36 -9.42 -8.73 -9.72
CA VAL A 36 -10.01 -9.87 -10.43
C VAL A 36 -10.92 -9.41 -11.57
N SER A 37 -11.75 -8.38 -11.35
CA SER A 37 -12.71 -7.87 -12.33
C SER A 37 -12.05 -7.04 -13.44
N TYR A 38 -12.59 -7.13 -14.66
CA TYR A 38 -12.32 -6.23 -15.78
C TYR A 38 -13.61 -5.57 -16.28
N ASP A 39 -14.64 -5.45 -15.42
CA ASP A 39 -15.82 -4.64 -15.73
C ASP A 39 -15.54 -3.16 -15.45
N THR A 40 -15.48 -2.36 -16.51
CA THR A 40 -15.17 -0.92 -16.43
C THR A 40 -16.18 -0.16 -15.57
N ARG A 41 -17.47 -0.54 -15.60
CA ARG A 41 -18.52 0.14 -14.82
C ARG A 41 -18.30 -0.09 -13.33
N PHE A 42 -17.95 -1.32 -12.96
CA PHE A 42 -17.58 -1.67 -11.60
C PHE A 42 -16.30 -0.95 -11.14
N LEU A 43 -15.27 -0.91 -11.98
CA LEU A 43 -14.02 -0.22 -11.66
C LEU A 43 -14.22 1.29 -11.50
N VAL A 44 -15.05 1.93 -12.33
CA VAL A 44 -15.41 3.35 -12.19
C VAL A 44 -16.16 3.59 -10.88
N ALA A 45 -17.09 2.70 -10.49
CA ALA A 45 -17.76 2.80 -9.20
C ALA A 45 -16.77 2.71 -8.02
N LEU A 46 -15.78 1.81 -8.09
CA LEU A 46 -14.71 1.71 -7.09
C LEU A 46 -13.83 2.95 -7.06
N VAL A 47 -13.51 3.54 -8.21
CA VAL A 47 -12.77 4.81 -8.29
C VAL A 47 -13.53 5.90 -7.54
N ILE A 48 -14.82 6.09 -7.86
CA ILE A 48 -15.67 7.10 -7.21
C ILE A 48 -15.72 6.89 -5.70
N LEU A 49 -15.97 5.65 -5.26
CA LEU A 49 -15.98 5.29 -3.85
C LEU A 49 -14.64 5.64 -3.17
N SER A 50 -13.52 5.28 -3.78
CA SER A 50 -12.19 5.49 -3.22
C SER A 50 -11.87 6.98 -3.00
N PHE A 51 -12.30 7.85 -3.92
CA PHE A 51 -12.18 9.30 -3.79
C PHE A 51 -13.13 9.88 -2.72
N ILE A 52 -14.35 9.36 -2.63
CA ILE A 52 -15.29 9.72 -1.55
C ILE A 52 -14.66 9.39 -0.19
N LEU A 53 -14.03 8.22 -0.04
CA LEU A 53 -13.35 7.84 1.21
C LEU A 53 -12.18 8.75 1.56
N ILE A 54 -11.36 9.17 0.59
CA ILE A 54 -10.32 10.20 0.83
C ILE A 54 -10.94 11.50 1.34
N LYS A 55 -12.01 11.96 0.69
CA LYS A 55 -12.69 13.23 1.04
C LYS A 55 -13.28 13.17 2.45
N ILE A 56 -13.98 12.09 2.79
CA ILE A 56 -14.53 11.87 4.15
C ILE A 56 -13.41 11.80 5.20
N SER A 57 -12.26 11.23 4.84
CA SER A 57 -11.10 11.11 5.73
C SER A 57 -10.33 12.42 5.91
N HIS A 58 -10.71 13.50 5.22
CA HIS A 58 -10.05 14.81 5.28
C HIS A 58 -8.53 14.74 5.07
N ILE A 59 -8.08 13.85 4.19
CA ILE A 59 -6.66 13.67 3.86
C ILE A 59 -6.28 14.74 2.84
N GLN A 60 -5.28 15.56 3.15
CA GLN A 60 -4.86 16.64 2.27
C GLN A 60 -3.94 16.10 1.17
N TYR A 61 -4.11 16.61 -0.05
CA TYR A 61 -3.29 16.23 -1.22
C TYR A 61 -1.77 16.30 -0.95
N ARG A 62 -1.32 17.31 -0.20
CA ARG A 62 0.09 17.52 0.14
C ARG A 62 0.73 16.34 0.88
N GLU A 63 -0.07 15.55 1.60
CA GLU A 63 0.41 14.45 2.44
C GLU A 63 0.76 13.21 1.63
N TYR A 64 0.07 12.98 0.52
CA TYR A 64 0.29 11.82 -0.35
C TYR A 64 0.80 12.22 -1.75
N ALA A 65 1.03 13.49 -2.03
CA ALA A 65 1.48 13.97 -3.35
C ALA A 65 2.77 13.29 -3.84
N LEU A 66 3.73 13.03 -2.96
CA LEU A 66 4.96 12.32 -3.33
C LEU A 66 4.68 10.86 -3.71
N LEU A 67 3.85 10.17 -2.92
CA LEU A 67 3.44 8.79 -3.20
C LEU A 67 2.63 8.71 -4.49
N LEU A 68 1.73 9.66 -4.72
CA LEU A 68 0.93 9.75 -5.94
C LEU A 68 1.83 9.95 -7.18
N LYS A 69 2.79 10.87 -7.13
CA LYS A 69 3.75 11.06 -8.24
C LYS A 69 4.52 9.79 -8.55
N LEU A 70 4.97 9.06 -7.53
CA LEU A 70 5.68 7.80 -7.69
C LEU A 70 4.77 6.73 -8.32
N VAL A 71 3.54 6.60 -7.85
CA VAL A 71 2.57 5.62 -8.37
C VAL A 71 2.15 5.95 -9.80
N ILE A 72 1.93 7.23 -10.13
CA ILE A 72 1.67 7.67 -11.50
C ILE A 72 2.86 7.35 -12.38
N PHE A 73 4.08 7.65 -11.95
CA PHE A 73 5.30 7.34 -12.72
C PHE A 73 5.42 5.84 -13.02
N ILE A 74 5.27 4.99 -11.99
CA ILE A 74 5.34 3.53 -12.14
C ILE A 74 4.17 3.01 -13.00
N GLY A 75 2.96 3.52 -12.78
CA GLY A 75 1.77 3.12 -13.53
C GLY A 75 1.87 3.47 -15.01
N VAL A 76 2.30 4.69 -15.33
CA VAL A 76 2.53 5.12 -16.73
C VAL A 76 3.63 4.29 -17.36
N LEU A 77 4.75 4.07 -16.66
CA LEU A 77 5.82 3.19 -17.15
C LEU A 77 5.30 1.78 -17.43
N ASN A 78 4.43 1.24 -16.56
CA ASN A 78 3.85 -0.09 -16.74
C ASN A 78 2.92 -0.15 -17.95
N LEU A 79 2.05 0.84 -18.15
CA LEU A 79 1.18 0.94 -19.33
C LEU A 79 2.00 1.03 -20.62
N ILE A 80 3.06 1.85 -20.63
CA ILE A 80 4.00 1.93 -21.76
C ILE A 80 4.69 0.58 -21.99
N MET A 81 5.15 -0.10 -20.95
CA MET A 81 5.78 -1.43 -21.12
C MET A 81 4.80 -2.44 -21.72
N ILE A 82 3.53 -2.41 -21.33
CA ILE A 82 2.49 -3.30 -21.87
C ILE A 82 2.22 -2.98 -23.35
N THR A 83 2.00 -1.71 -23.71
CA THR A 83 1.84 -1.31 -25.13
C THR A 83 3.02 -1.76 -25.99
N VAL A 84 4.24 -1.65 -25.48
CA VAL A 84 5.48 -1.93 -26.23
C VAL A 84 5.75 -3.42 -26.35
N LEU A 85 5.57 -4.17 -25.27
CA LEU A 85 5.91 -5.59 -25.21
C LEU A 85 4.77 -6.49 -25.69
N ALA A 86 3.51 -6.07 -25.57
CA ALA A 86 2.34 -6.88 -25.91
C ALA A 86 1.19 -6.04 -26.54
N PRO A 87 1.42 -5.39 -27.70
CA PRO A 87 0.47 -4.46 -28.33
C PRO A 87 -0.87 -5.07 -28.77
N GLN A 88 -0.94 -6.40 -28.94
CA GLN A 88 -2.17 -7.10 -29.37
C GLN A 88 -2.88 -7.86 -28.25
N TYR A 89 -2.40 -7.75 -27.00
CA TYR A 89 -2.94 -8.52 -25.88
C TYR A 89 -4.44 -8.26 -25.66
N GLY A 90 -4.88 -7.00 -25.75
CA GLY A 90 -6.29 -6.65 -25.63
C GLY A 90 -7.15 -7.29 -26.74
N ALA A 91 -6.69 -7.28 -27.98
CA ALA A 91 -7.43 -7.87 -29.10
C ALA A 91 -7.57 -9.40 -28.96
N GLU A 92 -6.52 -10.08 -28.48
CA GLU A 92 -6.57 -11.51 -28.15
C GLU A 92 -7.54 -11.79 -26.99
N LEU A 93 -7.52 -10.92 -25.97
CA LEU A 93 -8.34 -11.08 -24.77
C LEU A 93 -9.83 -10.88 -25.03
N TYR A 94 -10.20 -9.90 -25.87
CA TYR A 94 -11.60 -9.60 -26.18
C TYR A 94 -12.12 -10.35 -27.41
N GLY A 95 -11.25 -10.98 -28.20
CA GLY A 95 -11.63 -11.76 -29.38
C GLY A 95 -12.06 -10.93 -30.60
N SER A 96 -12.00 -9.60 -30.49
CA SER A 96 -12.27 -8.65 -31.58
C SER A 96 -11.02 -7.83 -31.89
N LYS A 97 -10.94 -7.29 -33.11
CA LYS A 97 -9.80 -6.48 -33.54
C LYS A 97 -10.26 -5.27 -34.35
N HIS A 98 -10.32 -4.12 -33.69
CA HIS A 98 -10.57 -2.83 -34.33
C HIS A 98 -9.30 -2.00 -34.37
N VAL A 99 -8.68 -1.92 -35.55
CA VAL A 99 -7.42 -1.20 -35.75
C VAL A 99 -7.68 0.31 -35.76
N LEU A 100 -6.98 1.05 -34.89
CA LEU A 100 -6.98 2.51 -34.91
C LEU A 100 -5.80 3.07 -35.71
N PHE A 101 -4.59 2.66 -35.34
CA PHE A 101 -3.35 3.18 -35.92
C PHE A 101 -2.26 2.10 -35.98
N GLY A 102 -1.35 2.23 -36.95
CA GLY A 102 -0.18 1.37 -37.10
C GLY A 102 -0.40 0.11 -37.93
N SER A 103 0.70 -0.49 -38.36
CA SER A 103 0.74 -1.71 -39.18
C SER A 103 1.75 -2.70 -38.59
N GLY A 104 1.46 -3.99 -38.71
CA GLY A 104 2.33 -5.07 -38.23
C GLY A 104 2.28 -5.25 -36.70
N TYR A 105 3.45 -5.46 -36.08
CA TYR A 105 3.55 -5.71 -34.65
C TYR A 105 3.05 -4.52 -33.80
N TRP A 106 3.22 -3.29 -34.29
CA TRP A 106 2.89 -2.06 -33.56
C TRP A 106 1.48 -1.53 -33.83
N THR A 107 0.54 -2.42 -34.17
CA THR A 107 -0.86 -2.03 -34.39
C THR A 107 -1.55 -1.75 -33.05
N ILE A 108 -1.98 -0.51 -32.87
CA ILE A 108 -2.79 -0.07 -31.73
C ILE A 108 -4.25 -0.35 -32.06
N THR A 109 -4.90 -1.13 -31.20
CA THR A 109 -6.30 -1.54 -31.33
C THR A 109 -7.17 -0.84 -30.28
N GLN A 110 -8.46 -0.67 -30.57
CA GLN A 110 -9.42 -0.14 -29.59
C GLN A 110 -9.46 -1.03 -28.33
N GLU A 111 -9.37 -2.34 -28.53
CA GLU A 111 -9.36 -3.35 -27.48
C GLU A 111 -8.14 -3.22 -26.55
N GLN A 112 -6.95 -2.96 -27.12
CA GLN A 112 -5.73 -2.70 -26.34
C GLN A 112 -5.87 -1.44 -25.47
N LEU A 113 -6.37 -0.34 -26.05
CA LEU A 113 -6.59 0.89 -25.30
C LEU A 113 -7.64 0.70 -24.19
N PHE A 114 -8.68 -0.08 -24.46
CA PHE A 114 -9.71 -0.39 -23.48
C PHE A 114 -9.17 -1.29 -22.35
N TYR A 115 -8.33 -2.27 -22.68
CA TYR A 115 -7.60 -3.06 -21.68
C TYR A 115 -6.75 -2.18 -20.76
N GLU A 116 -5.97 -1.26 -21.35
CA GLU A 116 -5.11 -0.34 -20.62
C GLU A 116 -5.90 0.67 -19.79
N LEU A 117 -7.06 1.12 -20.26
CA LEU A 117 -7.98 1.94 -19.48
C LEU A 117 -8.43 1.19 -18.22
N ASN A 118 -8.80 -0.08 -18.33
CA ASN A 118 -9.18 -0.89 -17.16
C ASN A 118 -8.00 -1.06 -16.18
N LEU A 119 -6.78 -1.23 -16.69
CA LEU A 119 -5.59 -1.30 -15.85
C LEU A 119 -5.28 0.04 -15.16
N LEU A 120 -5.45 1.16 -15.86
CA LEU A 120 -5.35 2.49 -15.29
C LEU A 120 -6.37 2.69 -14.16
N LEU A 121 -7.64 2.31 -14.39
CA LEU A 121 -8.68 2.38 -13.36
C LEU A 121 -8.29 1.56 -12.12
N LYS A 122 -7.66 0.39 -12.30
CA LYS A 122 -7.14 -0.43 -11.18
C LYS A 122 -6.13 0.32 -10.32
N TYR A 123 -5.18 1.02 -10.94
CA TYR A 123 -4.25 1.87 -10.20
C TYR A 123 -4.96 3.04 -9.51
N VAL A 124 -5.90 3.69 -10.21
CA VAL A 124 -6.59 4.89 -9.72
C VAL A 124 -7.53 4.59 -8.55
N PHE A 125 -8.17 3.43 -8.45
CA PHE A 125 -8.99 3.09 -7.28
C PHE A 125 -8.15 2.50 -6.13
N SER A 126 -7.15 1.65 -6.44
CA SER A 126 -6.39 0.94 -5.41
C SER A 126 -5.49 1.87 -4.60
N PHE A 127 -4.93 2.91 -5.23
CA PHE A 127 -4.05 3.85 -4.55
C PHE A 127 -4.79 4.69 -3.48
N PRO A 128 -5.92 5.35 -3.77
CA PRO A 128 -6.69 6.05 -2.75
C PRO A 128 -7.12 5.16 -1.57
N LEU A 129 -7.53 3.91 -1.84
CA LEU A 129 -7.87 2.97 -0.77
C LEU A 129 -6.68 2.68 0.15
N SER A 130 -5.47 2.53 -0.38
CA SER A 130 -4.27 2.30 0.43
C SER A 130 -3.89 3.55 1.24
N ILE A 131 -4.05 4.75 0.66
CA ILE A 131 -3.84 6.02 1.37
C ILE A 131 -4.82 6.15 2.55
N VAL A 132 -6.10 5.83 2.36
CA VAL A 132 -7.09 5.84 3.45
C VAL A 132 -6.65 4.90 4.57
N LEU A 133 -6.25 3.65 4.27
CA LEU A 133 -5.76 2.71 5.27
C LEU A 133 -4.53 3.26 6.03
N LEU A 134 -3.52 3.74 5.31
CA LEU A 134 -2.25 4.20 5.87
C LEU A 134 -2.37 5.45 6.75
N PHE A 135 -3.22 6.40 6.37
CA PHE A 135 -3.32 7.69 7.06
C PHE A 135 -4.38 7.73 8.16
N THR A 136 -5.29 6.75 8.21
CA THR A 136 -6.39 6.70 9.19
C THR A 136 -6.25 5.57 10.21
N THR A 137 -5.22 4.73 10.11
CA THR A 137 -4.99 3.60 11.04
C THR A 137 -3.72 3.81 11.85
N ASN A 138 -3.82 3.69 13.17
CA ASN A 138 -2.63 3.75 14.03
C ASN A 138 -1.71 2.55 13.75
N PRO A 139 -0.38 2.72 13.62
CA PRO A 139 0.57 1.62 13.39
C PRO A 139 0.46 0.46 14.40
N SER A 140 0.22 0.76 15.68
CA SER A 140 0.06 -0.27 16.73
C SER A 140 -1.27 -1.00 16.61
N GLU A 141 -2.32 -0.30 16.20
CA GLU A 141 -3.64 -0.88 15.92
C GLU A 141 -3.64 -1.72 14.64
N PHE A 142 -2.88 -1.30 13.62
CA PHE A 142 -2.68 -2.10 12.41
C PHE A 142 -2.07 -3.45 12.75
N ALA A 143 -1.05 -3.47 13.62
CA ALA A 143 -0.41 -4.69 14.06
C ALA A 143 -1.33 -5.60 14.91
N SER A 144 -2.15 -5.05 15.80
CA SER A 144 -3.16 -5.84 16.53
C SER A 144 -4.23 -6.39 15.58
N GLY A 145 -4.63 -5.61 14.57
CA GLY A 145 -5.56 -6.03 13.53
C GLY A 145 -5.06 -7.20 12.69
N LEU A 146 -3.76 -7.28 12.40
CA LEU A 146 -3.16 -8.46 11.76
C LEU A 146 -3.42 -9.72 12.59
N ASN A 147 -3.28 -9.65 13.91
CA ASN A 147 -3.51 -10.83 14.76
C ASN A 147 -4.98 -11.26 14.76
N LYS A 148 -5.90 -10.30 14.69
CA LYS A 148 -7.35 -10.57 14.59
C LYS A 148 -7.76 -11.29 13.31
N ILE A 149 -7.10 -11.00 12.19
CA ILE A 149 -7.37 -11.67 10.91
C ILE A 149 -6.65 -13.03 10.76
N GLY A 150 -6.04 -13.54 11.84
CA GLY A 150 -5.44 -14.88 11.88
C GLY A 150 -3.92 -14.92 11.74
N VAL A 151 -3.24 -13.77 11.62
CA VAL A 151 -1.77 -13.74 11.60
C VAL A 151 -1.22 -14.15 12.98
N PRO A 152 -0.22 -15.05 13.07
CA PRO A 152 0.36 -15.46 14.35
C PRO A 152 0.85 -14.26 15.17
N TYR A 153 0.58 -14.27 16.49
CA TYR A 153 0.88 -13.11 17.34
C TYR A 153 2.36 -12.70 17.32
N LYS A 154 3.27 -13.66 17.09
CA LYS A 154 4.72 -13.40 16.97
C LYS A 154 5.03 -12.51 15.76
N VAL A 155 4.36 -12.76 14.63
CA VAL A 155 4.50 -11.98 13.39
C VAL A 155 3.86 -10.61 13.56
N SER A 156 2.64 -10.54 14.09
CA SER A 156 1.97 -9.27 14.43
C SER A 156 2.80 -8.43 15.39
N TYR A 157 3.41 -9.06 16.41
CA TYR A 157 4.28 -8.36 17.36
C TYR A 157 5.57 -7.87 16.70
N ALA A 158 6.18 -8.65 15.80
CA ALA A 158 7.33 -8.20 15.02
C ALA A 158 7.00 -6.94 14.21
N VAL A 159 5.84 -6.90 13.54
CA VAL A 159 5.37 -5.70 12.82
C VAL A 159 5.19 -4.50 13.77
N ALA A 160 4.53 -4.70 14.92
CA ALA A 160 4.37 -3.64 15.93
C ALA A 160 5.73 -3.10 16.41
N LEU A 161 6.67 -4.01 16.65
CA LEU A 161 8.02 -3.70 17.12
C LEU A 161 8.79 -2.90 16.06
N THR A 162 8.78 -3.34 14.79
CA THR A 162 9.38 -2.63 13.68
C THR A 162 8.84 -1.21 13.57
N LEU A 163 7.50 -1.04 13.56
CA LEU A 163 6.86 0.27 13.46
C LEU A 163 7.27 1.20 14.61
N ARG A 164 7.43 0.65 15.83
CA ARG A 164 7.90 1.38 17.00
C ARG A 164 9.37 1.81 16.89
N TYR A 165 10.23 1.03 16.25
CA TYR A 165 11.66 1.32 16.14
C TYR A 165 12.05 2.18 14.94
N ILE A 166 11.16 2.41 13.97
CA ILE A 166 11.43 3.31 12.84
C ILE A 166 11.95 4.69 13.30
N PRO A 167 11.32 5.38 14.28
CA PRO A 167 11.82 6.66 14.77
C PRO A 167 13.20 6.57 15.41
N ASP A 168 13.48 5.50 16.15
CA ASP A 168 14.79 5.29 16.78
C ASP A 168 15.87 5.11 15.72
N VAL A 169 15.62 4.28 14.70
CA VAL A 169 16.56 4.07 13.57
C VAL A 169 16.79 5.36 12.79
N GLN A 170 15.77 6.21 12.63
CA GLN A 170 15.93 7.53 12.01
C GLN A 170 16.83 8.46 12.83
N SER A 171 16.68 8.44 14.16
CA SER A 171 17.53 9.21 15.08
C SER A 171 18.98 8.72 15.06
N ASP A 172 19.19 7.41 15.09
CA ASP A 172 20.50 6.76 14.99
C ASP A 172 21.15 7.11 13.65
N TYR A 173 20.41 6.99 12.54
CA TYR A 173 20.89 7.39 11.21
C TYR A 173 21.33 8.86 11.20
N HIS A 174 20.55 9.77 11.79
CA HIS A 174 20.90 11.20 11.80
C HIS A 174 22.18 11.45 12.60
N THR A 175 22.29 10.84 13.78
CA THR A 175 23.45 10.96 14.67
C THR A 175 24.72 10.40 14.01
N ILE A 176 24.64 9.21 13.44
CA ILE A 176 25.76 8.57 12.72
C ILE A 176 26.14 9.38 11.49
N SER A 177 25.14 9.89 10.74
CA SER A 177 25.38 10.71 9.56
C SER A 177 26.15 11.99 9.90
N LEU A 178 25.78 12.69 10.98
CA LEU A 178 26.51 13.86 11.46
C LEU A 178 27.93 13.51 11.92
N ALA A 179 28.11 12.40 12.63
CA ALA A 179 29.43 11.95 13.07
C ALA A 179 30.35 11.59 11.89
N GLN A 180 29.83 10.92 10.86
CA GLN A 180 30.63 10.60 9.66
C GLN A 180 30.95 11.84 8.82
N GLN A 181 30.03 12.81 8.76
CA GLN A 181 30.31 14.10 8.13
C GLN A 181 31.43 14.86 8.87
N ALA A 182 31.46 14.83 10.20
CA ALA A 182 32.55 15.39 11.00
C ALA A 182 33.90 14.70 10.76
N ARG A 183 33.89 13.40 10.39
CA ARG A 183 35.08 12.65 9.97
C ARG A 183 35.50 12.90 8.52
N GLY A 184 34.86 13.85 7.83
CA GLY A 184 35.21 14.26 6.46
C GLY A 184 34.51 13.49 5.36
N TYR A 185 33.54 12.62 5.67
CA TYR A 185 32.72 11.97 4.64
C TYR A 185 31.65 12.94 4.13
N GLU A 186 31.84 13.44 2.91
CA GLU A 186 30.86 14.34 2.29
C GLU A 186 29.74 13.57 1.58
N ILE A 187 28.52 13.74 2.07
CA ILE A 187 27.30 13.01 1.63
C ILE A 187 26.35 13.95 0.88
N SER A 188 26.65 15.24 0.91
CA SER A 188 25.90 16.29 0.23
C SER A 188 25.88 16.08 -1.29
N LYS A 189 24.90 16.72 -1.94
CA LYS A 189 24.81 16.77 -3.42
C LYS A 189 26.04 17.39 -4.09
N LYS A 190 26.90 18.07 -3.33
CA LYS A 190 28.17 18.66 -3.81
C LYS A 190 29.27 17.63 -4.07
N ALA A 191 29.20 16.44 -3.45
CA ALA A 191 30.18 15.38 -3.64
C ALA A 191 29.85 14.50 -4.86
N SER A 192 30.89 13.93 -5.49
CA SER A 192 30.73 12.96 -6.59
C SER A 192 29.95 11.72 -6.12
N LEU A 193 29.28 11.04 -7.05
CA LEU A 193 28.48 9.85 -6.75
C LEU A 193 29.29 8.80 -5.98
N THR A 194 30.54 8.56 -6.39
CA THR A 194 31.47 7.63 -5.74
C THR A 194 31.77 8.00 -4.29
N LYS A 195 32.02 9.28 -4.00
CA LYS A 195 32.24 9.78 -2.63
C LYS A 195 30.99 9.62 -1.78
N ARG A 196 29.81 9.91 -2.34
CA ARG A 196 28.52 9.74 -1.66
C ARG A 196 28.21 8.28 -1.34
N MET A 197 28.51 7.36 -2.26
CA MET A 197 28.38 5.93 -2.03
C MET A 197 29.29 5.46 -0.89
N LYS A 198 30.56 5.88 -0.90
CA LYS A 198 31.50 5.56 0.19
C LYS A 198 30.99 6.11 1.52
N GLY A 199 30.52 7.36 1.57
CA GLY A 199 29.92 7.96 2.76
C GLY A 199 28.67 7.20 3.25
N ALA A 200 27.81 6.75 2.34
CA ALA A 200 26.63 5.96 2.69
C ALA A 200 27.01 4.63 3.35
N VAL A 201 28.01 3.91 2.82
CA VAL A 201 28.51 2.66 3.42
C VAL A 201 29.02 2.90 4.85
N GLN A 202 29.70 4.03 5.10
CA GLN A 202 30.20 4.40 6.42
C GLN A 202 29.11 4.75 7.44
N ILE A 203 27.87 5.01 6.99
CA ILE A 203 26.71 5.17 7.88
C ILE A 203 26.00 3.83 8.07
N ILE A 204 25.78 3.09 6.99
CA ILE A 204 25.02 1.84 7.02
C ILE A 204 25.68 0.84 7.96
N LEU A 205 27.01 0.71 7.91
CA LEU A 205 27.70 -0.29 8.71
C LEU A 205 27.54 -0.05 10.23
N PRO A 206 27.83 1.15 10.80
CA PRO A 206 27.51 1.44 12.20
C PRO A 206 26.03 1.32 12.56
N LEU A 207 25.12 1.70 11.65
CA LEU A 207 23.68 1.60 11.89
C LEU A 207 23.24 0.13 12.01
N VAL A 208 23.80 -0.76 11.21
CA VAL A 208 23.57 -2.21 11.29
C VAL A 208 24.08 -2.75 12.62
N PHE A 209 25.32 -2.45 13.01
CA PHE A 209 25.86 -2.90 14.30
C PHE A 209 25.04 -2.40 15.49
N SER A 210 24.67 -1.12 15.50
CA SER A 210 23.79 -0.55 16.54
C SER A 210 22.41 -1.23 16.57
N SER A 211 21.89 -1.62 15.40
CA SER A 211 20.63 -2.38 15.32
C SER A 211 20.77 -3.80 15.85
N LEU A 212 21.91 -4.48 15.63
CA LEU A 212 22.19 -5.82 16.15
C LEU A 212 22.30 -5.81 17.69
N ASP A 213 23.07 -4.89 18.26
CA ASP A 213 23.20 -4.73 19.72
C ASP A 213 21.82 -4.48 20.38
N ARG A 214 20.99 -3.68 19.70
CA ARG A 214 19.62 -3.40 20.11
C ARG A 214 18.76 -4.66 20.05
N ILE A 215 18.86 -5.46 19.00
CA ILE A 215 18.12 -6.73 18.85
C ILE A 215 18.46 -7.68 20.00
N ASP A 216 19.74 -7.84 20.35
CA ASP A 216 20.17 -8.70 21.46
C ASP A 216 19.54 -8.26 22.79
N THR A 217 19.62 -6.96 23.07
CA THR A 217 19.03 -6.36 24.29
C THR A 217 17.51 -6.59 24.35
N ILE A 218 16.81 -6.38 23.22
CA ILE A 218 15.36 -6.56 23.14
C ILE A 218 14.98 -8.03 23.27
N SER A 219 15.71 -8.94 22.62
CA SER A 219 15.42 -10.37 22.66
C SER A 219 15.57 -10.92 24.07
N GLN A 220 16.67 -10.59 24.75
CA GLN A 220 16.88 -10.96 26.16
C GLN A 220 15.76 -10.40 27.06
N ALA A 221 15.38 -9.12 26.87
CA ALA A 221 14.27 -8.53 27.62
C ALA A 221 12.93 -9.20 27.33
N MET A 222 12.71 -9.66 26.09
CA MET A 222 11.51 -10.39 25.68
C MET A 222 11.45 -11.78 26.32
N GLU A 223 12.57 -12.50 26.38
CA GLU A 223 12.69 -13.79 27.05
C GLU A 223 12.43 -13.67 28.55
N LEU A 224 13.02 -12.68 29.22
CA LEU A 224 12.77 -12.39 30.64
C LEU A 224 11.30 -12.07 30.92
N ARG A 225 10.62 -11.43 29.97
CA ARG A 225 9.17 -11.14 30.00
C ARG A 225 8.30 -12.30 29.51
N ARG A 226 8.88 -13.50 29.36
CA ARG A 226 8.21 -14.75 28.93
C ARG A 226 7.53 -14.64 27.57
N PHE A 227 8.06 -13.82 26.67
CA PHE A 227 7.62 -13.80 25.28
C PHE A 227 7.81 -15.18 24.66
N GLY A 228 6.82 -15.70 23.94
CA GLY A 228 6.92 -17.04 23.33
C GLY A 228 6.33 -18.17 24.16
N ARG A 229 6.05 -17.96 25.46
CA ARG A 229 5.59 -19.03 26.37
C ARG A 229 4.20 -19.58 26.02
N TYR A 230 3.31 -18.77 25.48
CA TYR A 230 1.93 -19.14 25.16
C TYR A 230 1.62 -18.94 23.68
N ASN A 231 0.67 -19.72 23.15
CA ASN A 231 0.23 -19.62 21.76
C ASN A 231 -0.62 -18.37 21.47
N LYS A 232 -1.17 -17.72 22.51
CA LYS A 232 -2.02 -16.52 22.40
C LYS A 232 -1.52 -15.43 23.34
N ARG A 233 -1.79 -14.17 22.99
CA ARG A 233 -1.45 -12.98 23.81
C ARG A 233 -2.58 -11.97 23.74
N THR A 234 -2.76 -11.20 24.80
CA THR A 234 -3.67 -10.04 24.83
C THR A 234 -2.98 -8.81 24.22
N TRP A 235 -3.78 -7.92 23.65
CA TRP A 235 -3.31 -6.71 22.98
C TRP A 235 -3.85 -5.47 23.69
N TYR A 236 -2.97 -4.54 24.05
CA TYR A 236 -3.37 -3.30 24.75
C TYR A 236 -4.08 -2.32 23.82
N GLN A 237 -3.59 -2.18 22.58
CA GLN A 237 -4.17 -1.37 21.51
C GLN A 237 -5.29 -2.10 20.74
N ASP A 238 -5.96 -3.06 21.39
CA ASP A 238 -7.04 -3.77 20.75
C ASP A 238 -8.34 -2.98 20.82
N GLN A 239 -8.89 -2.61 19.66
CA GLN A 239 -10.18 -1.92 19.60
C GLN A 239 -11.32 -2.92 19.44
N LYS A 240 -12.36 -2.80 20.28
CA LYS A 240 -13.60 -3.57 20.10
C LYS A 240 -14.31 -3.10 18.83
N PHE A 241 -14.91 -4.03 18.09
CA PHE A 241 -15.75 -3.67 16.95
C PHE A 241 -16.94 -2.84 17.44
N SER A 242 -17.08 -1.66 16.84
CA SER A 242 -18.21 -0.75 17.02
C SER A 242 -19.28 -1.01 15.96
N GLY A 243 -20.48 -0.45 16.13
CA GLY A 243 -21.54 -0.54 15.11
C GLY A 243 -21.13 0.02 13.74
N ARG A 244 -20.16 0.94 13.69
CA ARG A 244 -19.64 1.51 12.44
C ARG A 244 -18.77 0.53 11.67
N ASP A 245 -18.04 -0.32 12.40
CA ASP A 245 -17.24 -1.39 11.80
C ASP A 245 -18.14 -2.42 11.13
N PHE A 246 -19.26 -2.77 11.75
CA PHE A 246 -20.27 -3.62 11.13
C PHE A 246 -20.81 -3.00 9.84
N GLY A 247 -21.16 -1.71 9.85
CA GLY A 247 -21.58 -1.00 8.64
C GLY A 247 -20.54 -1.02 7.53
N MET A 248 -19.26 -0.81 7.87
CA MET A 248 -18.16 -0.87 6.89
C MET A 248 -17.95 -2.27 6.31
N ILE A 249 -17.97 -3.30 7.16
CA ILE A 249 -17.81 -4.69 6.74
C ILE A 249 -18.98 -5.12 5.86
N ILE A 250 -20.23 -4.82 6.26
CA ILE A 250 -21.42 -5.13 5.47
C ILE A 250 -21.37 -4.41 4.12
N GLY A 251 -21.06 -3.11 4.11
CA GLY A 251 -20.91 -2.33 2.87
C GLY A 251 -19.85 -2.92 1.94
N THR A 252 -18.71 -3.34 2.50
CA THR A 252 -17.65 -4.04 1.76
C THR A 252 -18.17 -5.35 1.17
N LEU A 253 -18.84 -6.18 1.96
CA LEU A 253 -19.37 -7.47 1.53
C LEU A 253 -20.40 -7.31 0.41
N ILE A 254 -21.26 -6.29 0.48
CA ILE A 254 -22.21 -5.97 -0.59
C ILE A 254 -21.47 -5.62 -1.89
N ILE A 255 -20.46 -4.77 -1.84
CA ILE A 255 -19.67 -4.40 -3.03
C ILE A 255 -18.95 -5.62 -3.61
N VAL A 256 -18.38 -6.47 -2.77
CA VAL A 256 -17.74 -7.73 -3.19
C VAL A 256 -18.77 -8.66 -3.83
N ALA A 257 -19.95 -8.82 -3.24
CA ALA A 257 -21.02 -9.64 -3.80
C ALA A 257 -21.47 -9.11 -5.17
N ILE A 258 -21.63 -7.79 -5.33
CA ILE A 258 -21.93 -7.16 -6.62
C ILE A 258 -20.82 -7.47 -7.64
N GLY A 259 -19.55 -7.32 -7.25
CA GLY A 259 -18.42 -7.63 -8.13
C GLY A 259 -18.40 -9.09 -8.58
N ILE A 260 -18.70 -10.03 -7.67
CA ILE A 260 -18.80 -11.47 -7.97
C ILE A 260 -20.01 -11.73 -8.90
N LEU A 261 -21.17 -11.14 -8.64
CA LEU A 261 -22.36 -11.30 -9.47
C LEU A 261 -22.14 -10.79 -10.89
N LEU A 262 -21.43 -9.66 -11.06
CA LEU A 262 -21.08 -9.16 -12.39
C LEU A 262 -20.15 -10.11 -13.15
N VAL A 263 -19.23 -10.79 -12.46
CA VAL A 263 -18.40 -11.84 -13.09
C VAL A 263 -19.25 -13.00 -13.60
N PHE A 264 -20.26 -13.42 -12.83
CA PHE A 264 -21.20 -14.46 -13.28
C PHE A 264 -22.09 -13.97 -14.44
N GLN A 265 -22.59 -12.74 -14.37
CA GLN A 265 -23.46 -12.17 -15.40
C GLN A 265 -22.74 -11.98 -16.74
N ASN A 266 -21.49 -11.55 -16.69
CA ASN A 266 -20.66 -11.36 -17.89
C ASN A 266 -20.15 -12.69 -18.47
N GLY A 267 -20.45 -13.84 -17.85
CA GLY A 267 -19.95 -15.15 -18.27
C GLY A 267 -18.44 -15.31 -18.09
N GLY A 268 -17.81 -14.45 -17.29
CA GLY A 268 -16.37 -14.38 -17.13
C GLY A 268 -15.90 -13.09 -16.46
N ARG A 269 -14.58 -12.96 -16.30
CA ARG A 269 -13.96 -11.80 -15.64
C ARG A 269 -14.03 -10.53 -16.48
N LEU A 270 -14.31 -10.65 -17.77
CA LEU A 270 -14.22 -9.60 -18.77
C LEU A 270 -15.63 -9.07 -19.05
N TRP A 271 -15.79 -7.76 -19.05
CA TRP A 271 -16.93 -7.12 -19.69
C TRP A 271 -16.49 -6.70 -21.09
N ASN A 272 -17.13 -7.23 -22.13
CA ASN A 272 -16.79 -6.93 -23.51
C ASN A 272 -17.80 -5.92 -24.11
N PRO A 273 -17.41 -4.67 -24.38
CA PRO A 273 -18.26 -3.68 -25.05
C PRO A 273 -18.25 -3.79 -26.58
N PHE A 274 -17.42 -4.66 -27.17
CA PHE A 274 -17.17 -4.75 -28.61
C PHE A 274 -17.96 -5.87 -29.32
N ASN A 275 -18.79 -6.61 -28.58
CA ASN A 275 -19.71 -7.64 -29.10
C ASN A 275 -21.14 -7.11 -29.21
#